data_AF-A0A522NBX9-F1
#
_entry.id   AF-A0A522NBX9-F1
#
_cell.length_a   1.000
_cell.length_b   1.000
_cell.length_c   1.000
_cell.angle_alpha   90.00
_cell.angle_beta   90.00
_cell.angle_gamma   90.00
#
_symmetry.space_group_name_H-M   'P 1'
#
loop_
_entity.id
_entity.type
_entity.pdbx_description
1 polymer ?
#
loop_
_entity_poly.entity_id
_entity_poly.type
_entity_poly.pdbx_seq_one_letter_code
_entity_poly.pdbx_strand_id
1 'polypeptide(L)' 'EKRIAVRAAGALGLGIAGVDLLRSNRGPLLLEVNASPGLEGIEAATGIDVAGAIIDLLRTQAGGLPPDERARRKAVAKP' A
#
# COMPACT_ATOMS: atom_id res chain seq x y z
N GLU A 1 12.71 5.54 -5.48
CA GLU A 1 11.28 5.23 -5.67
C GLU A 1 10.48 5.41 -4.37
N LYS A 2 10.66 4.57 -3.33
CA LYS A 2 9.92 4.66 -2.04
C LYS A 2 9.77 6.07 -1.45
N ARG A 3 10.87 6.83 -1.35
CA ARG A 3 10.86 8.19 -0.80
C ARG A 3 9.97 9.16 -1.58
N ILE A 4 9.89 9.01 -2.91
CA ILE A 4 9.04 9.82 -3.77
C ILE A 4 7.57 9.45 -3.56
N ALA A 5 7.25 8.16 -3.52
CA ALA A 5 5.89 7.68 -3.30
C ALA A 5 5.30 8.19 -1.97
N VAL A 6 6.04 8.05 -0.86
CA VAL A 6 5.60 8.53 0.46
C VAL A 6 5.41 10.05 0.47
N ARG A 7 6.32 10.81 -0.16
CA ARG A 7 6.21 12.27 -0.24
C ARG A 7 5.03 12.71 -1.11
N ALA A 8 4.75 12.02 -2.21
CA ALA A 8 3.65 12.33 -3.10
C ALA A 8 2.29 12.15 -2.42
N ALA A 9 2.08 11.00 -1.75
CA ALA A 9 0.89 10.76 -0.95
C ALA A 9 0.73 11.80 0.16
N GLY A 10 1.81 12.09 0.91
CA GLY A 10 1.79 13.09 1.97
C GLY A 10 1.51 14.52 1.50
N ALA A 11 2.04 14.91 0.33
CA ALA A 11 1.79 16.23 -0.27
C ALA A 11 0.31 16.45 -0.63
N LEU A 12 -0.44 15.36 -0.87
CA LEU A 12 -1.87 15.38 -1.15
C LEU A 12 -2.74 15.10 0.08
N GLY A 13 -2.14 14.94 1.26
CA GLY A 13 -2.86 14.61 2.49
C GLY A 13 -3.48 13.21 2.49
N LEU A 14 -3.00 12.31 1.64
CA LEU A 14 -3.52 10.95 1.52
C LEU A 14 -2.79 10.02 2.50
N GLY A 15 -3.56 9.40 3.40
CA GLY A 15 -3.03 8.37 4.31
C GLY A 15 -2.70 7.05 3.61
N ILE A 16 -3.40 6.77 2.51
CA ILE A 16 -3.22 5.59 1.64
C ILE A 16 -3.35 6.08 0.19
N ALA A 17 -2.43 5.66 -0.68
CA ALA A 17 -2.48 5.98 -2.10
C ALA A 17 -1.69 4.96 -2.93
N GLY A 18 -2.13 4.72 -4.16
CA GLY A 18 -1.29 4.13 -5.21
C GLY A 18 -0.46 5.22 -5.86
N VAL A 19 0.83 4.96 -6.11
CA VAL A 19 1.73 5.95 -6.73
C VAL A 19 2.48 5.35 -7.90
N ASP A 20 2.23 5.90 -9.08
CA ASP A 20 2.83 5.41 -10.32
C ASP A 20 4.08 6.21 -10.66
N LEU A 21 5.15 5.48 -10.95
CA LEU A 21 6.47 6.03 -11.25
C LEU A 21 6.96 5.56 -12.61
N LEU A 22 7.54 6.47 -13.39
CA LEU A 22 8.28 6.14 -14.60
C LEU A 22 9.77 6.13 -14.31
N ARG A 23 10.48 5.06 -14.67
CA ARG A 23 11.95 5.03 -14.63
C ARG A 23 12.52 5.82 -15.80
N SER A 24 13.45 6.73 -15.53
CA SER A 24 14.14 7.52 -16.56
C SER A 24 15.63 7.66 -16.25
N ASN A 25 16.42 8.10 -17.23
CA ASN A 25 17.87 8.29 -17.09
C ASN A 25 18.25 9.33 -16.01
N ARG A 26 17.33 10.24 -15.68
CA ARG A 26 17.51 11.25 -14.63
C ARG A 26 16.88 10.85 -13.29
N GLY A 27 16.52 9.58 -13.15
CA GLY A 27 15.84 9.03 -11.97
C GLY A 27 14.32 8.83 -12.15
N PRO A 28 13.66 8.30 -11.12
CA PRO A 28 12.22 8.04 -11.15
C PRO A 28 11.39 9.33 -11.23
N LEU A 29 10.41 9.36 -12.11
CA LEU A 29 9.47 10.45 -12.32
C LEU A 29 8.10 10.05 -11.79
N LEU A 30 7.44 10.95 -11.05
CA LEU A 30 6.06 10.77 -10.60
C LEU A 30 5.11 10.96 -11.79
N LEU A 31 4.19 10.01 -11.99
CA LEU A 31 3.18 10.08 -13.04
C LEU A 31 1.80 10.44 -12.47
N GLU A 32 1.33 9.61 -11.53
CA GLU A 32 -0.01 9.70 -10.98
C GLU A 32 0.00 9.34 -9.49
N VAL A 33 -0.95 9.92 -8.75
CA VAL A 33 -1.28 9.51 -7.38
C VAL A 33 -2.77 9.20 -7.32
N ASN A 34 -3.09 7.95 -7.03
CA ASN A 34 -4.44 7.41 -6.97
C ASN A 34 -4.91 7.30 -5.52
N ALA A 35 -5.97 8.02 -5.16
CA ALA A 35 -6.54 7.99 -3.79
C ALA A 35 -7.28 6.68 -3.46
N SER A 36 -7.72 5.94 -4.49
CA SER A 36 -8.40 4.65 -4.35
C SER A 36 -7.81 3.63 -5.33
N PRO A 37 -6.59 3.12 -5.06
CA PRO A 37 -5.94 2.16 -5.96
C PRO A 37 -6.64 0.80 -5.94
N GLY A 38 -6.66 0.11 -7.09
CA GLY A 38 -7.03 -1.30 -7.14
C GLY A 38 -5.95 -2.17 -6.47
N LEU A 39 -6.37 -3.21 -5.73
CA LEU A 39 -5.46 -4.06 -4.96
C LEU A 39 -5.24 -5.46 -5.57
N GLU A 40 -6.25 -6.02 -6.24
CA GLU A 40 -6.20 -7.40 -6.76
C GLU A 40 -4.95 -7.69 -7.60
N GLY A 41 -4.66 -6.81 -8.57
CA GLY A 41 -3.50 -6.99 -9.46
C GLY A 41 -2.15 -6.90 -8.75
N ILE A 42 -1.99 -5.95 -7.81
CA ILE A 42 -0.72 -5.77 -7.09
C ILE A 42 -0.51 -6.85 -6.04
N GLU A 43 -1.56 -7.31 -5.37
CA GLU A 43 -1.49 -8.44 -4.45
C GLU A 43 -1.12 -9.73 -5.19
N ALA A 44 -1.76 -10.01 -6.33
CA ALA A 44 -1.42 -11.17 -7.17
C ALA A 44 0.02 -11.12 -7.69
N ALA A 45 0.51 -9.92 -8.07
CA ALA A 45 1.86 -9.76 -8.60
C ALA A 45 2.97 -9.83 -7.53
N THR A 46 2.65 -9.47 -6.28
CA THR A 46 3.66 -9.34 -5.21
C THR A 46 3.57 -10.42 -4.13
N GLY A 47 2.43 -11.10 -4.01
CA GLY A 47 2.14 -12.01 -2.90
C GLY A 47 2.00 -11.30 -1.54
N ILE A 48 1.86 -9.98 -1.53
CA ILE A 48 1.73 -9.17 -0.32
C ILE A 48 0.24 -8.92 -0.05
N ASP A 49 -0.19 -9.16 1.19
CA ASP A 49 -1.52 -8.79 1.70
C ASP A 49 -1.58 -7.28 2.00
N VAL A 50 -1.86 -6.49 0.96
CA VAL A 50 -1.94 -5.02 1.02
C VAL A 50 -3.23 -4.59 1.71
N ALA A 51 -4.35 -5.26 1.43
CA ALA A 51 -5.63 -4.99 2.07
C ALA A 51 -5.53 -5.19 3.59
N GLY A 52 -4.91 -6.28 4.05
CA GLY A 52 -4.65 -6.54 5.46
C GLY A 52 -3.77 -5.46 6.09
N ALA A 53 -2.71 -5.03 5.41
CA ALA A 53 -1.85 -3.94 5.88
C ALA A 53 -2.60 -2.61 6.03
N ILE A 54 -3.53 -2.29 5.11
CA ILE A 54 -4.41 -1.12 5.20
C ILE A 54 -5.32 -1.23 6.43
N ILE A 55 -5.95 -2.39 6.65
CA ILE A 55 -6.82 -2.61 7.82
C ILE A 55 -6.03 -2.47 9.13
N ASP A 56 -4.82 -3.00 9.21
CA ASP A 56 -3.96 -2.89 10.39
C ASP A 56 -3.55 -1.43 10.66
N LEU A 57 -3.26 -0.67 9.60
CA LEU A 57 -3.01 0.77 9.70
C LEU A 57 -4.22 1.51 10.29
N LEU A 58 -5.42 1.28 9.74
CA LEU A 58 -6.65 1.92 10.19
C LEU A 58 -6.99 1.55 11.63
N ARG A 59 -6.79 0.29 12.02
CA ARG A 59 -6.99 -0.18 13.39
C ARG A 59 -6.09 0.56 14.37
N THR A 60 -4.82 0.73 14.03
CA THR A 60 -3.85 1.48 14.84
C THR A 60 -4.26 2.95 14.97
N GLN A 61 -4.71 3.58 13.88
CA GLN A 61 -5.16 4.97 13.87
C GLN A 61 -6.45 5.18 14.67
N ALA A 62 -7.36 4.21 14.65
CA ALA A 62 -8.62 4.26 15.38
C ALA A 62 -8.49 3.93 16.88
N GLY A 63 -7.26 3.69 17.39
CA GLY A 63 -7.00 3.31 18.78
C GLY A 63 -7.36 1.86 19.11
N GLY A 64 -7.50 1.01 18.09
CA GLY A 64 -7.84 -0.41 18.23
C GLY A 64 -6.64 -1.32 18.55
N LEU A 65 -6.97 -2.55 18.96
CA LEU A 65 -6.08 -3.66 19.36
C LEU A 65 -5.00 -4.01 18.30
N PRO A 66 -3.90 -4.71 18.68
CA PRO A 66 -2.83 -5.10 17.75
C PRO A 66 -3.32 -5.97 16.56
N PRO A 67 -2.48 -6.18 15.52
CA PRO A 67 -2.82 -6.94 14.32
C PRO A 67 -3.35 -8.35 14.62
N ASP A 68 -4.33 -8.81 13.84
CA ASP A 68 -4.85 -10.18 13.99
C ASP A 68 -3.96 -11.17 13.24
N GLU A 69 -3.04 -11.83 13.94
CA GLU A 69 -2.17 -12.86 13.37
C GLU A 69 -2.92 -14.08 12.82
N ARG A 70 -4.18 -14.35 13.22
CA ARG A 70 -4.94 -15.49 12.70
C ARG A 70 -5.37 -15.30 11.25
N ALA A 71 -5.66 -14.06 10.84
CA ALA A 71 -6.04 -13.75 9.46
C ALA A 71 -4.85 -13.96 8.50
N ARG A 72 -3.65 -13.53 8.91
CA ARG A 72 -2.41 -13.66 8.14
C ARG A 72 -2.03 -15.11 7.82
N ARG A 73 -2.27 -16.04 8.76
CA ARG A 73 -2.01 -17.48 8.54
C ARG A 73 -2.94 -18.12 7.49
N LYS A 74 -4.15 -17.57 7.29
CA LYS A 74 -5.10 -18.09 6.29
C LYS A 74 -4.81 -17.57 4.88
N ALA A 75 -4.28 -16.35 4.75
CA ALA A 75 -3.92 -15.76 3.45
C ALA A 75 -2.71 -16.49 2.81
N VAL A 76 -1.69 -16.83 3.61
CA VAL A 76 -0.51 -17.60 3.16
C VAL A 76 -0.85 -19.07 2.84
N ALA A 77 -1.98 -19.57 3.35
CA ALA A 77 -2.39 -20.97 3.20
C ALA A 77 -3.34 -21.23 2.01
N LYS A 78 -3.70 -20.20 1.23
CA LYS A 78 -4.45 -20.39 -0.02
C LYS A 78 -3.44 -20.65 -1.16
N PRO A 79 -3.62 -21.73 -1.94
CA PRO A 79 -2.74 -22.10 -3.04
C PRO A 79 -2.81 -21.12 -4.22
#